data_AF-A0A2E2SA86-F1
#
_entry.id   AF-A0A2E2SA86-F1
#
_cell.length_a   1.000
_cell.length_b   1.000
_cell.length_c   1.000
_cell.angle_alpha   90.00
_cell.angle_beta   90.00
_cell.angle_gamma   90.00
#
_symmetry.space_group_name_H-M   'P 1'
#
loop_
_entity.id
_entity.type
_entity.pdbx_description
1 polymer ?
#
loop_
_entity_poly.entity_id
_entity_poly.type
_entity_poly.pdbx_seq_one_letter_code
_entity_poly.pdbx_strand_id
1 'polypeptide(L)'
;MPPTFLVLRLLSHFESAEKAFAGLKNKAPYDVTPKMIFDSKIWMCMYPGDAGYEVGDLEVSGPRHRTYYSENGIQYVHSGDNVGFPAMDLP
;
A
#
# COMPACT_ATOMS: atom_id res chain seq x y z
N MET A 1 9.16 -3.28 2.82
CA MET A 1 9.26 -2.24 3.85
C MET A 1 7.90 -1.53 3.94
N PRO A 2 7.27 -1.61 5.11
CA PRO A 2 5.87 -1.97 5.21
C PRO A 2 5.13 -0.78 5.90
N PRO A 3 3.97 -0.89 6.58
CA PRO A 3 2.99 0.18 6.90
C PRO A 3 3.45 1.64 7.08
N THR A 4 4.63 1.90 7.62
CA THR A 4 5.22 3.23 7.78
C THR A 4 5.18 4.10 6.51
N PHE A 5 5.54 3.59 5.33
CA PHE A 5 5.49 4.40 4.10
C PHE A 5 4.07 4.85 3.77
N LEU A 6 3.09 3.97 3.97
CA LEU A 6 1.68 4.26 3.72
C LEU A 6 1.15 5.30 4.71
N VAL A 7 1.54 5.19 5.98
CA VAL A 7 1.22 6.20 7.00
C VAL A 7 1.82 7.56 6.62
N LEU A 8 3.07 7.60 6.16
CA LEU A 8 3.69 8.86 5.71
C LEU A 8 2.97 9.45 4.49
N ARG A 9 2.56 8.61 3.53
CA ARG A 9 1.77 9.04 2.37
C ARG A 9 0.42 9.61 2.79
N LEU A 10 -0.33 8.89 3.63
CA LEU A 10 -1.58 9.35 4.20
C LEU A 10 -1.42 10.71 4.90
N LEU A 11 -0.43 10.83 5.79
CA LEU A 11 -0.17 12.05 6.55
C LEU A 11 0.27 13.22 5.65
N SER A 12 0.92 12.96 4.52
CA SER A 12 1.35 13.99 3.57
C SER A 12 0.22 14.79 2.93
N HIS A 13 -1.02 14.29 3.00
CA HIS A 13 -2.21 15.01 2.55
C HIS A 13 -2.68 16.09 3.52
N PHE A 14 -2.12 16.15 4.73
CA PHE A 14 -2.48 17.12 5.75
C PHE A 14 -1.36 18.13 5.97
N GLU A 15 -1.72 19.42 6.03
CA GLU A 15 -0.74 20.50 6.23
C GLU A 15 -0.14 20.54 7.63
N SER A 16 -0.80 19.94 8.62
CA SER A 16 -0.36 19.93 10.02
C SER A 16 -0.83 18.69 10.77
N ALA A 17 -0.19 18.41 11.91
CA ALA A 17 -0.56 17.31 12.78
C ALA A 17 -2.01 17.46 13.33
N GLU A 18 -2.45 18.68 13.63
CA GLU A 18 -3.80 18.97 14.10
C GLU A 18 -4.85 18.64 13.03
N LYS A 19 -4.59 19.02 11.77
CA LYS A 19 -5.47 18.70 10.64
C LYS A 19 -5.53 17.19 10.39
N ALA A 20 -4.38 16.50 10.46
CA ALA A 20 -4.34 15.04 10.35
C ALA A 20 -5.15 14.36 11.46
N PHE A 21 -5.00 14.82 12.71
CA PHE A 21 -5.75 14.28 13.84
C PHE A 21 -7.26 14.49 13.66
N ALA A 22 -7.68 15.70 13.30
CA ALA A 22 -9.09 16.01 13.06
C ALA A 22 -9.69 15.19 11.91
N GLY A 23 -8.95 15.03 10.80
CA GLY A 23 -9.39 14.28 9.62
C GLY A 23 -9.45 12.76 9.83
N LEU A 24 -8.54 12.21 10.65
CA LEU A 24 -8.40 10.77 10.85
C LEU A 24 -9.12 10.24 12.10
N LYS A 25 -9.59 11.12 13.00
CA LYS A 25 -10.19 10.74 14.30
C LYS A 25 -11.28 9.66 14.22
N ASN A 26 -12.11 9.71 13.18
CA ASN A 26 -13.24 8.79 13.00
C ASN A 26 -13.00 7.75 11.89
N LYS A 27 -11.77 7.68 11.35
CA LYS A 27 -11.41 6.72 10.31
C LYS A 27 -11.06 5.39 10.97
N ALA A 28 -11.58 4.29 10.42
CA ALA A 28 -11.15 2.97 10.86
C ALA A 28 -9.63 2.84 10.60
N PRO A 29 -8.84 2.30 11.55
CA PRO A 29 -7.44 2.03 11.30
C PRO A 29 -7.25 1.13 10.08
N TYR A 30 -6.23 1.43 9.27
CA TYR A 30 -5.81 0.53 8.21
C TYR A 30 -5.12 -0.69 8.83
N ASP A 31 -5.78 -1.84 8.76
CA ASP A 31 -5.17 -3.13 9.08
C ASP A 31 -4.70 -3.80 7.80
N VAL A 32 -3.41 -4.07 7.70
CA VAL A 32 -2.81 -4.68 6.53
C VAL A 32 -1.60 -5.54 6.91
N THR A 33 -1.57 -6.76 6.38
CA THR A 33 -0.43 -7.66 6.54
C THR A 33 0.32 -7.78 5.20
N PRO A 34 1.45 -7.09 5.01
CA PRO A 34 2.24 -7.23 3.79
C PRO A 34 2.94 -8.58 3.72
N LYS A 35 2.95 -9.18 2.53
CA LYS A 35 3.87 -10.27 2.18
C LYS A 35 5.07 -9.66 1.46
N MET A 36 6.25 -9.88 2.03
CA MET A 36 7.52 -9.47 1.44
C MET A 36 7.90 -10.48 0.37
N ILE A 37 8.04 -10.04 -0.87
CA ILE A 37 8.50 -10.87 -1.98
C ILE A 37 9.86 -10.36 -2.43
N PHE A 38 10.80 -11.28 -2.53
CA PHE A 38 12.13 -11.04 -3.03
C PHE A 38 12.39 -12.01 -4.17
N ASP A 39 12.47 -11.48 -5.39
CA ASP A 39 13.17 -12.16 -6.47
C ASP A 39 14.59 -11.57 -6.58
N SER A 40 15.46 -12.19 -7.37
CA SER A 40 16.89 -11.80 -7.47
C SER A 40 17.13 -10.34 -7.90
N LYS A 41 16.09 -9.60 -8.32
CA LYS A 41 16.17 -8.22 -8.82
C LYS A 41 15.16 -7.27 -8.17
N ILE A 42 14.09 -7.77 -7.56
CA ILE A 42 12.97 -6.97 -7.09
C ILE A 42 12.69 -7.26 -5.61
N TRP A 43 12.74 -6.19 -4.81
CA TRP A 43 12.08 -6.15 -3.52
C TRP A 43 10.66 -5.62 -3.71
N MET A 44 9.67 -6.27 -3.10
CA MET A 44 8.28 -5.84 -3.16
C MET A 44 7.51 -6.16 -1.87
N CYS A 45 6.47 -5.38 -1.59
CA CYS A 45 5.43 -5.71 -0.63
C CYS A 45 4.11 -5.90 -1.35
N MET A 46 3.50 -7.08 -1.27
CA MET A 46 2.11 -7.28 -1.69
C MET A 46 1.19 -7.18 -0.48
N TYR A 47 0.01 -6.61 -0.65
CA TYR A 47 -1.03 -6.46 0.36
C TYR A 47 -2.29 -7.25 -0.04
N PRO A 48 -3.17 -7.60 0.91
CA PRO A 48 -4.48 -8.19 0.59
C PRO A 48 -5.22 -7.38 -0.47
N GLY A 49 -5.84 -8.06 -1.44
CA GLY A 49 -6.46 -7.44 -2.60
C GLY A 49 -5.57 -7.37 -3.85
N ASP A 50 -4.27 -7.66 -3.71
CA ASP A 50 -3.42 -7.91 -4.88
C ASP A 50 -3.70 -9.31 -5.46
N ALA A 51 -3.81 -9.41 -6.78
CA ALA A 51 -4.05 -10.70 -7.46
C ALA A 51 -2.99 -11.76 -7.15
N GLY A 52 -1.75 -11.33 -6.91
CA GLY A 52 -0.63 -12.21 -6.58
C GLY A 52 -0.53 -12.58 -5.11
N TYR A 53 -1.30 -11.94 -4.22
CA TYR A 53 -1.02 -11.94 -2.78
C TYR A 53 -1.02 -13.33 -2.17
N GLU A 54 -1.97 -14.20 -2.53
CA GLU A 54 -2.08 -15.51 -1.88
C GLU A 54 -0.98 -16.48 -2.29
N VAL A 55 -0.60 -16.45 -3.57
CA VAL A 55 0.38 -17.37 -4.16
C VAL A 55 1.81 -16.82 -4.14
N GLY A 56 2.00 -15.54 -3.83
CA GLY A 56 3.32 -14.90 -3.83
C GLY A 56 3.89 -14.67 -5.24
N ASP A 57 3.03 -14.60 -6.26
CA ASP A 57 3.43 -14.48 -7.67
C ASP A 57 3.13 -13.08 -8.21
N LEU A 58 4.17 -12.41 -8.71
CA LEU A 58 4.11 -11.03 -9.18
C LEU A 58 3.35 -10.87 -10.50
N GLU A 59 3.30 -11.92 -11.30
CA GLU A 59 2.84 -11.92 -12.69
C GLU A 59 1.36 -12.29 -12.84
N VAL A 60 0.69 -12.68 -11.74
CA VAL A 60 -0.74 -12.99 -11.75
C VAL A 60 -1.52 -11.76 -12.22
N SER A 61 -2.23 -11.88 -13.33
CA SER A 61 -3.06 -10.81 -13.87
C SER A 61 -4.23 -10.49 -12.93
N GLY A 62 -4.57 -9.21 -12.79
CA GLY A 62 -5.70 -8.76 -11.98
C GLY A 62 -5.42 -7.49 -11.17
N PRO A 63 -6.19 -7.26 -10.10
CA PRO A 63 -6.03 -6.09 -9.24
C PRO A 63 -4.63 -5.98 -8.63
N ARG A 64 -4.23 -4.75 -8.30
CA ARG A 64 -2.92 -4.41 -7.77
C ARG A 64 -3.07 -3.69 -6.44
N HIS A 65 -2.37 -4.18 -5.44
CA HIS A 65 -2.25 -3.57 -4.13
C HIS A 65 -0.87 -3.90 -3.57
N ARG A 66 0.13 -3.10 -3.93
CA ARG A 66 1.54 -3.41 -3.63
C ARG A 66 2.45 -2.18 -3.62
N THR A 67 3.63 -2.36 -3.03
CA THR A 67 4.70 -1.35 -3.02
C THR A 67 5.97 -1.91 -3.66
N TYR A 68 6.51 -1.19 -4.64
CA TYR A 68 7.73 -1.52 -5.37
C TYR A 68 8.92 -0.71 -4.88
N TYR A 69 10.10 -1.32 -4.90
CA TYR A 69 11.39 -0.65 -4.70
C TYR A 69 12.12 -0.64 -6.04
N SER A 70 12.45 0.55 -6.54
CA SER A 70 13.17 0.73 -7.80
C SER A 70 14.21 1.83 -7.66
N GLU A 71 15.00 2.04 -8.72
CA GLU A 71 15.92 3.18 -8.83
C GLU A 71 15.19 4.53 -8.75
N ASN A 72 13.89 4.57 -9.09
CA ASN A 72 13.04 5.76 -8.97
C ASN A 72 12.46 5.94 -7.56
N GLY A 73 12.88 5.13 -6.60
CA GLY A 73 12.39 5.15 -5.22
C GLY A 73 11.25 4.17 -4.97
N ILE A 74 10.51 4.45 -3.90
CA ILE A 74 9.41 3.61 -3.38
C ILE A 74 8.09 4.07 -4.01
N GLN A 75 7.37 3.14 -4.64
CA GLN A 75 6.12 3.42 -5.32
C GLN A 75 5.01 2.53 -4.80
N TYR A 76 3.92 3.15 -4.33
CA TYR A 76 2.69 2.45 -3.96
C TYR A 76 1.75 2.38 -5.17
N VAL A 77 1.21 1.19 -5.42
CA VAL A 77 0.30 0.91 -6.52
C VAL A 77 -0.98 0.30 -5.95
N HIS A 78 -2.09 1.00 -6.16
CA HIS A 78 -3.44 0.52 -5.90
C HIS A 78 -4.28 0.77 -7.15
N SER A 79 -4.61 -0.29 -7.89
CA SER A 79 -5.27 -0.16 -9.20
C SER A 79 -6.03 -1.42 -9.62
N GLY A 80 -6.92 -1.25 -10.60
CA GLY A 80 -7.79 -2.30 -11.13
C GLY A 80 -9.16 -2.35 -10.46
N ASP A 81 -10.11 -3.00 -11.13
CA ASP A 81 -11.47 -3.19 -10.60
C ASP A 81 -11.45 -4.25 -9.49
N ASN A 82 -12.14 -4.00 -8.37
CA ASN A 82 -12.32 -4.94 -7.27
C ASN A 82 -11.05 -5.34 -6.48
N VAL A 83 -10.17 -4.39 -6.14
CA VAL A 83 -9.11 -4.63 -5.13
C VAL A 83 -9.69 -5.14 -3.80
N GLY A 84 -10.95 -4.81 -3.47
CA GLY A 84 -11.63 -5.29 -2.27
C GLY A 84 -11.15 -4.67 -0.95
N PHE A 85 -10.10 -3.85 -1.02
CA PHE A 85 -9.52 -3.10 0.09
C PHE A 85 -9.40 -1.62 -0.29
N PRO A 86 -9.61 -0.69 0.66
CA PRO A 86 -9.44 0.73 0.39
C PRO A 86 -7.99 1.05 0.06
N ALA A 87 -7.78 2.03 -0.83
CA ALA A 87 -6.45 2.57 -1.02
C ALA A 87 -5.95 3.22 0.27
N MET A 88 -4.72 2.86 0.65
CA MET A 88 -4.14 3.23 1.94
C MET A 88 -3.50 4.63 1.95
N ASP A 89 -3.42 5.29 0.79
CA ASP A 89 -2.83 6.63 0.64
C ASP A 89 -3.87 7.70 0.27
N LEU A 90 -5.16 7.44 0.49
CA LEU A 90 -6.19 8.46 0.36
C LEU A 90 -6.40 9.19 1.70
N PRO A 91 -6.60 10.53 1.70
CA PRO A 91 -6.87 11.30 2.91
C PRO A 91 -8.04 10.74 3.75
#